data_AF-A0A9X4QMZ5-F1
#
_entry.id   AF-A0A9X4QMZ5-F1
#
_cell.length_a   1.000
_cell.length_b   1.000
_cell.length_c   1.000
_cell.angle_alpha   90.00
_cell.angle_beta   90.00
_cell.angle_gamma   90.00
#
_symmetry.space_group_name_H-M   'P 1'
#
loop_
_entity.id
_entity.type
_entity.pdbx_description
1 polymer ?
#
loop_
_entity_poly.entity_id
_entity_poly.type
_entity_poly.pdbx_seq_one_letter_code
_entity_poly.pdbx_strand_id
1 'polypeptide(L)'
;MTFSFNPPDGYRNTTSFPTTPASETAFRDSMQSLLDQLAAELNSGGSSAIGMSGILRQGIINGNFLVNQRSKLGTVILAAGAYGHDRFKAGASGCTYTFTTTGGESILTITAGSLQQVIEGTSLQSGNYTLSWQGTATGRINGGAYAASGITALLPGGTNVTVEFGVGTLSRVQFNAGLSAMPFQPRSFAEELALCQRYYQTCYTTGFVPVQKLDNAAGEVASAETTGLASTKVNFFTRMRIAPTTIVYDYNGSPGKVSTAFAANSIGTTVLANRITDAGFTGISDGANPFTVGTKYWFGWTADAEL
;
A
#
# COMPACT_ATOMS: atom_id res chain seq x y z
N MET A 1 18.68 -2.01 50.66
CA MET A 1 18.56 -2.03 49.18
C MET A 1 17.36 -1.18 48.82
N THR A 2 17.56 -0.11 48.06
CA THR A 2 16.51 0.83 47.65
C THR A 2 15.81 0.25 46.43
N PHE A 3 14.49 -0.02 46.52
CA PHE A 3 13.71 -0.40 45.34
C PHE A 3 13.50 0.86 44.50
N SER A 4 14.16 0.93 43.35
CA SER A 4 13.99 2.00 42.37
C SER A 4 13.25 1.44 41.17
N PHE A 5 12.05 1.95 40.91
CA PHE A 5 11.39 1.79 39.62
C PHE A 5 11.96 2.86 38.69
N ASN A 6 12.71 2.44 37.68
CA ASN A 6 13.20 3.30 36.60
C ASN A 6 12.38 3.00 35.34
N PRO A 7 11.27 3.71 35.08
CA PRO A 7 10.69 3.72 33.75
C PRO A 7 11.67 4.37 32.74
N PRO A 8 11.64 3.98 31.45
CA PRO A 8 12.67 4.33 30.46
C PRO A 8 12.79 5.82 30.12
N ASP A 9 11.84 6.66 30.52
CA ASP A 9 11.72 8.06 30.14
C ASP A 9 12.33 9.03 31.17
N GLY A 10 12.90 8.54 32.27
CA GLY A 10 13.77 9.34 33.15
C GLY A 10 13.09 10.52 33.85
N TYR A 11 11.76 10.67 33.75
CA TYR A 11 11.00 11.72 34.40
C TYR A 11 10.13 11.11 35.51
N ARG A 12 10.33 11.62 36.74
CA ARG A 12 9.42 11.54 37.91
C ARG A 12 9.57 10.36 38.88
N ASN A 13 10.79 10.03 39.31
CA ASN A 13 10.93 9.37 40.62
C ASN A 13 11.28 10.41 41.71
N THR A 14 10.28 11.07 42.29
CA THR A 14 10.46 11.97 43.45
C THR A 14 10.20 11.26 44.78
N THR A 15 9.80 9.99 44.76
CA THR A 15 9.50 9.23 45.98
C THR A 15 10.70 8.36 46.36
N SER A 16 11.60 8.92 47.16
CA SER A 16 12.59 8.12 47.86
C SER A 16 11.89 7.34 48.97
N PHE A 17 11.86 6.00 48.87
CA PHE A 17 11.42 5.17 49.99
C PHE A 17 12.42 5.33 51.16
N PRO A 18 11.99 5.84 52.33
CA PRO A 18 12.88 5.94 53.48
C PRO A 18 13.26 4.52 53.93
N THR A 19 14.54 4.30 54.24
CA THR A 19 15.05 3.02 54.75
C THR A 19 14.44 2.65 56.10
N THR A 20 13.82 3.63 56.78
CA THR A 20 13.06 3.45 58.02
C THR A 20 11.91 4.47 58.00
N PRO A 21 10.64 4.05 57.85
CA PRO A 21 9.51 4.96 57.92
C PRO A 21 9.44 5.62 59.30
N ALA A 22 9.08 6.91 59.36
CA ALA A 22 8.96 7.63 60.63
C ALA A 22 7.81 7.08 61.52
N SER A 23 6.85 6.37 60.92
CA SER A 23 5.73 5.71 61.59
C SER A 23 5.06 4.71 60.65
N GLU A 24 4.20 3.84 61.18
CA GLU A 24 3.37 2.94 60.37
C GLU A 24 2.44 3.72 59.42
N THR A 25 1.90 4.86 59.88
CA THR A 25 1.09 5.77 59.06
C THR A 25 1.90 6.31 57.88
N ALA A 26 3.12 6.79 58.11
CA ALA A 26 3.98 7.31 57.04
C ALA A 26 4.35 6.24 56.00
N PHE A 27 4.48 4.98 56.41
CA PHE A 27 4.67 3.86 55.50
C PHE A 27 3.43 3.60 54.64
N ARG A 28 2.24 3.59 55.25
CA ARG A 28 0.95 3.39 54.56
C ARG A 28 0.67 4.53 53.57
N ASP A 29 0.96 5.77 53.93
CA ASP A 29 0.77 6.94 53.06
C ASP A 29 1.70 6.89 51.83
N SER A 30 2.95 6.46 52.03
CA SER A 30 3.91 6.27 50.94
C SER A 30 3.46 5.16 49.98
N MET A 31 2.89 4.07 50.51
CA MET A 31 2.33 2.98 49.71
C MET A 31 1.09 3.43 48.95
N GLN A 32 0.20 4.19 49.59
CA GLN A 32 -1.01 4.71 48.97
C GLN A 32 -0.67 5.69 47.83
N SER A 33 0.32 6.58 48.03
CA SER A 33 0.81 7.47 46.98
C SER A 33 1.35 6.70 45.76
N LEU A 34 2.00 5.55 45.98
CA LEU A 34 2.47 4.71 44.87
C LEU A 34 1.29 4.09 44.12
N LEU A 35 0.30 3.57 44.86
CA LEU A 35 -0.91 2.99 44.28
C LEU A 35 -1.73 4.01 43.51
N ASP A 36 -1.82 5.25 44.01
CA ASP A 36 -2.51 6.35 43.33
C ASP A 36 -1.78 6.79 42.07
N GLN A 37 -0.43 6.82 42.09
CA GLN A 37 0.38 7.06 40.90
C GLN A 37 0.24 5.94 39.87
N LEU A 38 0.26 4.67 40.30
CA LEU A 38 -0.01 3.51 39.43
C LEU A 38 -1.42 3.58 38.84
N ALA A 39 -2.43 3.90 39.64
CA ALA A 39 -3.80 4.07 39.17
C ALA A 39 -3.92 5.24 38.19
N ALA A 40 -3.21 6.35 38.44
CA ALA A 40 -3.15 7.48 37.52
C ALA A 40 -2.49 7.10 36.19
N GLU A 41 -1.41 6.32 36.18
CA GLU A 41 -0.75 5.82 34.96
C GLU A 41 -1.62 4.80 34.19
N LEU A 42 -2.30 3.90 34.89
CA LEU A 42 -3.28 2.98 34.29
C LEU A 42 -4.45 3.74 33.65
N ASN A 43 -4.92 4.82 34.28
CA ASN A 43 -6.04 5.63 33.80
C ASN A 43 -5.65 6.73 32.79
N SER A 44 -4.39 7.17 32.77
CA SER A 44 -3.87 8.21 31.85
C SER A 44 -3.60 7.68 30.43
N GLY A 45 -3.87 6.40 30.17
CA GLY A 45 -3.59 5.79 28.87
C GLY A 45 -2.16 5.25 28.74
N GLY A 46 -1.44 5.07 29.85
CA GLY A 46 -0.24 4.25 29.97
C GLY A 46 -0.51 2.76 29.78
N SER A 47 -1.40 2.41 28.84
CA SER A 47 -1.55 1.05 28.32
C SER A 47 -0.25 0.66 27.62
N SER A 48 0.69 0.14 28.39
CA SER A 48 1.63 -0.85 27.89
C SER A 48 0.79 -2.00 27.33
N ALA A 49 0.55 -1.97 26.02
CA ALA A 49 0.48 -3.12 25.11
C ALA A 49 -0.10 -4.46 25.62
N ILE A 50 -1.12 -4.46 26.48
CA ILE A 50 -1.82 -5.68 26.89
C ILE A 50 -3.29 -5.50 26.53
N GLY A 51 -3.69 -6.10 25.40
CA GLY A 51 -5.09 -6.32 25.10
C GLY A 51 -5.67 -5.59 23.89
N MET A 52 -4.92 -5.41 22.81
CA MET A 52 -5.58 -5.44 21.50
C MET A 52 -4.95 -6.54 20.64
N SER A 53 -5.27 -7.76 21.03
CA SER A 53 -5.16 -8.92 20.15
C SER A 53 -6.09 -8.66 18.95
N GLY A 54 -5.54 -8.04 17.89
CA GLY A 54 -6.28 -7.68 16.68
C GLY A 54 -5.86 -6.40 15.97
N ILE A 55 -5.00 -5.54 16.54
CA ILE A 55 -4.62 -4.32 15.81
C ILE A 55 -3.59 -4.56 14.71
N LEU A 56 -3.80 -3.82 13.62
CA LEU A 56 -2.96 -3.74 12.42
C LEU A 56 -1.48 -3.52 12.78
N ARG A 57 -0.68 -4.57 12.54
CA ARG A 57 0.79 -4.57 12.78
C ARG A 57 1.56 -3.90 11.65
N GLN A 58 1.05 -4.00 10.43
CA GLN A 58 1.57 -3.33 9.24
C GLN A 58 0.40 -3.03 8.30
N GLY A 59 0.14 -1.74 8.07
CA GLY A 59 -0.92 -1.28 7.16
C GLY A 59 -0.40 -0.77 5.83
N ILE A 60 0.91 -0.57 5.71
CA ILE A 60 1.52 -0.25 4.42
C ILE A 60 1.59 -1.52 3.59
N ILE A 61 1.19 -1.44 2.34
CA ILE A 61 1.47 -2.43 1.31
C ILE A 61 2.70 -1.95 0.53
N ASN A 62 3.63 -2.86 0.24
CA ASN A 62 4.85 -2.63 -0.53
C ASN A 62 5.80 -1.60 0.12
N GLY A 63 5.92 -1.58 1.46
CA GLY A 63 6.71 -0.60 2.20
C GLY A 63 8.23 -0.65 1.97
N ASN A 64 8.73 -1.74 1.34
CA ASN A 64 10.12 -1.88 0.87
C ASN A 64 10.27 -1.68 -0.65
N PHE A 65 9.18 -1.33 -1.34
CA PHE A 65 9.13 -0.99 -2.77
C PHE A 65 9.70 -2.05 -3.72
N LEU A 66 9.54 -3.33 -3.38
CA LEU A 66 9.99 -4.44 -4.23
C LEU A 66 9.00 -4.78 -5.35
N VAL A 67 7.71 -4.59 -5.11
CA VAL A 67 6.69 -4.86 -6.12
C VAL A 67 6.59 -3.66 -7.07
N ASN A 68 6.82 -3.92 -8.35
CA ASN A 68 6.82 -2.94 -9.44
C ASN A 68 6.19 -3.56 -10.71
N GLN A 69 4.93 -3.96 -10.63
CA GLN A 69 4.17 -4.56 -11.74
C GLN A 69 3.99 -3.59 -12.93
N ARG A 70 4.15 -2.29 -12.68
CA ARG A 70 4.12 -1.24 -13.72
C ARG A 70 5.49 -1.01 -14.39
N SER A 71 6.52 -1.76 -13.98
CA SER A 71 7.90 -1.68 -14.47
C SER A 71 8.41 -0.24 -14.61
N LYS A 72 8.30 0.54 -13.53
CA LYS A 72 8.96 1.84 -13.46
C LYS A 72 10.48 1.64 -13.51
N LEU A 73 11.18 2.45 -14.31
CA LEU A 73 12.63 2.35 -14.54
C LEU A 73 13.27 3.74 -14.48
N GLY A 74 14.54 3.82 -14.07
CA GLY A 74 15.31 5.05 -14.07
C GLY A 74 14.69 6.18 -13.24
N THR A 75 14.59 7.37 -13.83
CA THR A 75 13.88 8.50 -13.22
C THR A 75 12.39 8.38 -13.48
N VAL A 76 11.60 8.25 -12.42
CA VAL A 76 10.15 8.16 -12.48
C VAL A 76 9.57 9.55 -12.29
N ILE A 77 8.77 10.00 -13.26
CA ILE A 77 8.04 11.27 -13.21
C ILE A 77 6.55 10.94 -13.24
N LEU A 78 5.83 11.33 -12.20
CA LEU A 78 4.41 11.05 -12.02
C LEU A 78 3.63 12.36 -11.98
N ALA A 79 2.58 12.45 -12.79
CA ALA A 79 1.54 13.47 -12.63
C ALA A 79 0.80 13.27 -11.30
N ALA A 80 0.09 14.28 -10.83
CA ALA A 80 -0.69 14.21 -9.60
C ALA A 80 -1.63 13.00 -9.60
N GLY A 81 -1.60 12.19 -8.54
CA GLY A 81 -2.40 10.97 -8.41
C GLY A 81 -1.96 9.78 -9.26
N ALA A 82 -0.97 9.91 -10.14
CA ALA A 82 -0.47 8.80 -10.95
C ALA A 82 0.34 7.81 -10.09
N TYR A 83 0.21 6.51 -10.41
CA TYR A 83 0.83 5.42 -9.66
C TYR A 83 2.25 5.08 -10.16
N GLY A 84 3.15 4.91 -9.18
CA GLY A 84 4.56 4.54 -9.31
C GLY A 84 4.78 3.04 -9.08
N HIS A 85 5.65 2.74 -8.10
CA HIS A 85 5.69 1.42 -7.46
C HIS A 85 4.31 1.08 -6.88
N ASP A 86 3.96 -0.20 -6.86
CA ASP A 86 2.61 -0.63 -6.54
C ASP A 86 2.11 -0.04 -5.21
N ARG A 87 0.87 0.45 -5.23
CA ARG A 87 0.16 1.15 -4.14
C ARG A 87 0.61 2.57 -3.81
N PHE A 88 1.74 3.02 -4.32
CA PHE A 88 2.22 4.38 -4.11
C PHE A 88 1.88 5.28 -5.30
N LYS A 89 1.18 6.37 -5.05
CA LYS A 89 0.84 7.40 -6.04
C LYS A 89 1.48 8.73 -5.72
N ALA A 90 1.59 9.60 -6.70
CA ALA A 90 2.03 10.97 -6.48
C ALA A 90 1.00 11.78 -5.69
N GLY A 91 1.49 12.72 -4.88
CA GLY A 91 0.67 13.75 -4.22
C GLY A 91 0.12 14.78 -5.20
N ALA A 92 -0.52 15.83 -4.66
CA ALA A 92 -1.25 16.84 -5.44
C ALA A 92 -0.37 17.61 -6.45
N SER A 93 0.94 17.72 -6.18
CA SER A 93 1.90 18.42 -7.05
C SER A 93 2.68 17.48 -7.98
N GLY A 94 2.27 16.21 -8.09
CA GLY A 94 3.07 15.19 -8.77
C GLY A 94 4.22 14.67 -7.91
N CYS A 95 5.07 13.84 -8.51
CA CYS A 95 6.23 13.26 -7.84
C CYS A 95 7.32 12.92 -8.86
N THR A 96 8.57 13.26 -8.52
CA THR A 96 9.74 12.77 -9.24
C THR A 96 10.63 12.03 -8.26
N TYR A 97 11.01 10.80 -8.62
CA TYR A 97 11.95 10.01 -7.81
C TYR A 97 12.81 9.09 -8.66
N THR A 98 13.98 8.74 -8.12
CA THR A 98 14.80 7.60 -8.58
C THR A 98 14.77 6.50 -7.53
N PHE A 99 15.24 5.31 -7.87
CA PHE A 99 15.33 4.21 -6.91
C PHE A 99 16.49 3.29 -7.24
N THR A 100 17.01 2.65 -6.19
CA THR A 100 18.03 1.61 -6.29
C THR A 100 17.56 0.40 -5.50
N THR A 101 17.64 -0.79 -6.09
CA THR A 101 17.27 -2.05 -5.43
C THR A 101 18.51 -2.88 -5.15
N THR A 102 18.78 -3.14 -3.87
CA THR A 102 19.92 -3.95 -3.42
C THR A 102 19.49 -4.80 -2.23
N GLY A 103 19.88 -6.09 -2.21
CA GLY A 103 19.67 -6.96 -1.05
C GLY A 103 18.20 -7.20 -0.67
N GLY A 104 17.26 -7.14 -1.62
CA GLY A 104 15.84 -7.32 -1.34
C GLY A 104 15.17 -6.09 -0.72
N GLU A 105 15.71 -4.89 -0.97
CA GLU A 105 15.09 -3.63 -0.60
C GLU A 105 15.31 -2.58 -1.69
N SER A 106 14.28 -1.79 -1.98
CA SER A 106 14.37 -0.63 -2.87
C SER A 106 14.37 0.65 -2.03
N ILE A 107 15.40 1.48 -2.21
CA ILE A 107 15.47 2.81 -1.61
C ILE A 107 15.06 3.82 -2.67
N LEU A 108 13.99 4.56 -2.39
CA LEU A 108 13.54 5.65 -3.25
C LEU A 108 14.25 6.94 -2.85
N THR A 109 14.56 7.78 -3.82
CA THR A 109 15.04 9.15 -3.61
C THR A 109 14.06 10.10 -4.29
N ILE A 110 13.16 10.69 -3.51
CA ILE A 110 12.17 11.67 -3.97
C ILE A 110 12.89 12.99 -4.14
N THR A 111 12.92 13.53 -5.35
CA THR A 111 13.61 14.78 -5.69
C THR A 111 12.66 15.96 -5.89
N ALA A 112 11.38 15.68 -6.19
CA ALA A 112 10.35 16.71 -6.27
C ALA A 112 8.96 16.14 -5.93
N GLY A 113 8.09 17.00 -5.39
CA GLY A 113 6.72 16.62 -5.04
C GLY A 113 6.66 15.68 -3.84
N SER A 114 5.68 14.77 -3.86
CA SER A 114 5.45 13.82 -2.76
C SER A 114 4.90 12.49 -3.26
N LEU A 115 5.17 11.43 -2.51
CA LEU A 115 4.65 10.09 -2.74
C LEU A 115 3.72 9.70 -1.59
N GLN A 116 2.57 9.12 -1.89
CA GLN A 116 1.55 8.80 -0.91
C GLN A 116 0.97 7.40 -1.11
N GLN A 117 0.49 6.80 -0.02
CA GLN A 117 -0.30 5.58 -0.04
C GLN A 117 -1.59 5.79 0.74
N VAL A 118 -2.70 5.32 0.17
CA VAL A 118 -4.00 5.29 0.85
C VAL A 118 -4.20 3.92 1.48
N ILE A 119 -4.36 3.91 2.79
CA ILE A 119 -4.68 2.75 3.61
C ILE A 119 -6.20 2.69 3.74
N GLU A 120 -6.79 1.54 3.43
CA GLU A 120 -8.24 1.36 3.47
C GLU A 120 -8.78 1.37 4.89
N GLY A 121 -9.88 2.10 5.09
CA GLY A 121 -10.58 2.18 6.36
C GLY A 121 -11.13 0.85 6.85
N THR A 122 -11.42 -0.08 5.93
CA THR A 122 -11.85 -1.46 6.26
C THR A 122 -10.82 -2.22 7.09
N SER A 123 -9.53 -1.85 6.97
CA SER A 123 -8.43 -2.41 7.76
C SER A 123 -8.12 -1.63 9.03
N LEU A 124 -8.86 -0.53 9.30
CA LEU A 124 -8.58 0.41 10.39
C LEU A 124 -9.68 0.40 11.45
N GLN A 125 -9.23 0.32 12.70
CA GLN A 125 -10.06 0.48 13.89
C GLN A 125 -9.81 1.86 14.48
N SER A 126 -10.74 2.39 15.27
CA SER A 126 -10.51 3.66 15.96
C SER A 126 -9.36 3.50 16.96
N GLY A 127 -8.37 4.39 16.92
CA GLY A 127 -7.22 4.31 17.82
C GLY A 127 -6.03 5.16 17.38
N ASN A 128 -4.98 5.11 18.19
CA ASN A 128 -3.70 5.73 17.84
C ASN A 128 -2.94 4.85 16.85
N TYR A 129 -2.31 5.47 15.86
CA TYR A 129 -1.44 4.83 14.91
C TYR A 129 -0.13 5.59 14.78
N THR A 130 0.94 4.85 14.50
CA THR A 130 2.28 5.38 14.27
C THR A 130 2.76 5.05 12.85
N LEU A 131 3.26 6.07 12.15
CA LEU A 131 3.93 5.97 10.87
C LEU A 131 5.44 6.13 11.05
N SER A 132 6.22 5.16 10.58
CA SER A 132 7.67 5.20 10.58
C SER A 132 8.24 4.69 9.25
N TRP A 133 9.45 5.11 8.94
CA TRP A 133 10.21 4.74 7.75
C TRP A 133 11.71 4.92 8.00
N GLN A 134 12.54 4.41 7.09
CA GLN A 134 13.97 4.72 7.02
C GLN A 134 14.24 5.72 5.88
N GLY A 135 15.16 6.64 6.12
CA GLY A 135 15.55 7.68 5.16
C GLY A 135 15.32 9.10 5.66
N THR A 136 15.56 10.07 4.79
CA THR A 136 15.55 11.51 5.10
C THR A 136 14.26 12.22 4.71
N ALA A 137 13.34 11.56 4.01
CA ALA A 137 12.06 12.15 3.65
C ALA A 137 11.27 12.55 4.91
N THR A 138 10.57 13.68 4.86
CA THR A 138 9.54 14.01 5.85
C THR A 138 8.23 13.35 5.47
N GLY A 139 7.46 12.88 6.44
CA GLY A 139 6.17 12.25 6.24
C GLY A 139 5.03 12.95 6.97
N ARG A 140 3.78 12.61 6.65
CA ARG A 140 2.58 13.04 7.38
C ARG A 140 1.49 11.98 7.33
N ILE A 141 0.56 12.05 8.28
CA ILE A 141 -0.64 11.21 8.33
C ILE A 141 -1.87 12.08 8.11
N ASN A 142 -2.70 11.70 7.14
CA ASN A 142 -4.03 12.23 6.85
C ASN A 142 -4.11 13.77 6.77
N GLY A 143 -3.16 14.40 6.06
CA GLY A 143 -3.11 15.85 5.89
C GLY A 143 -2.54 16.62 7.09
N GLY A 144 -2.02 15.94 8.10
CA GLY A 144 -1.29 16.56 9.22
C GLY A 144 0.01 17.25 8.81
N ALA A 145 0.74 17.77 9.80
CA ALA A 145 2.03 18.42 9.55
C ALA A 145 3.10 17.39 9.10
N TYR A 146 3.99 17.84 8.21
CA TYR A 146 5.17 17.06 7.85
C TYR A 146 6.16 17.03 9.01
N ALA A 147 6.67 15.84 9.33
CA ALA A 147 7.71 15.66 10.34
C ALA A 147 8.66 14.51 9.95
N ALA A 148 9.72 14.33 10.74
CA ALA A 148 10.59 13.17 10.63
C ALA A 148 9.87 11.87 11.03
N SER A 149 10.47 10.72 10.72
CA SER A 149 9.97 9.38 11.01
C SER A 149 9.55 9.19 12.48
N GLY A 150 8.45 8.44 12.70
CA GLY A 150 7.90 8.19 14.05
C GLY A 150 6.72 9.10 14.42
N ILE A 151 5.86 9.42 13.46
CA ILE A 151 4.72 10.32 13.66
C ILE A 151 3.51 9.53 14.14
N THR A 152 2.77 10.07 15.11
CA THR A 152 1.53 9.47 15.61
C THR A 152 0.30 10.29 15.24
N ALA A 153 -0.85 9.62 15.08
CA ALA A 153 -2.15 10.25 14.90
C ALA A 153 -3.26 9.40 15.51
N LEU A 154 -4.26 10.06 16.10
CA LEU A 154 -5.53 9.43 16.48
C LEU A 154 -6.43 9.38 15.24
N LEU A 155 -6.86 8.18 14.86
CA LEU A 155 -7.61 7.96 13.62
C LEU A 155 -8.96 7.28 13.92
N PRO A 156 -10.03 7.68 13.21
CA PRO A 156 -11.29 6.96 13.27
C PRO A 156 -11.21 5.65 12.49
N GLY A 157 -11.84 4.59 13.00
CA GLY A 157 -11.99 3.33 12.29
C GLY A 157 -12.91 3.46 11.07
N GLY A 158 -12.77 2.56 10.10
CA GLY A 158 -13.64 2.52 8.92
C GLY A 158 -13.39 3.63 7.88
N THR A 159 -12.49 4.59 8.14
CA THR A 159 -12.19 5.69 7.22
C THR A 159 -10.82 5.51 6.58
N ASN A 160 -10.71 5.75 5.27
CA ASN A 160 -9.43 5.70 4.58
C ASN A 160 -8.45 6.73 5.15
N VAL A 161 -7.18 6.35 5.25
CA VAL A 161 -6.11 7.20 5.77
C VAL A 161 -5.03 7.31 4.71
N THR A 162 -4.62 8.54 4.41
CA THR A 162 -3.50 8.78 3.49
C THR A 162 -2.24 9.04 4.27
N VAL A 163 -1.18 8.29 3.98
CA VAL A 163 0.19 8.62 4.42
C VAL A 163 0.95 9.19 3.25
N GLU A 164 1.77 10.21 3.50
CA GLU A 164 2.44 10.95 2.42
C GLU A 164 3.85 11.37 2.83
N PHE A 165 4.77 11.28 1.88
CA PHE A 165 6.20 11.50 2.05
C PHE A 165 6.69 12.56 1.05
N GLY A 166 7.41 13.56 1.53
CA GLY A 166 8.01 14.61 0.72
C GLY A 166 9.38 14.23 0.16
N VAL A 167 10.17 15.24 -0.22
CA VAL A 167 11.53 15.11 -0.74
C VAL A 167 12.47 14.45 0.28
N GLY A 168 13.32 13.53 -0.20
CA GLY A 168 14.29 12.80 0.60
C GLY A 168 14.35 11.31 0.24
N THR A 169 15.15 10.55 0.99
CA THR A 169 15.21 9.10 0.82
C THR A 169 14.07 8.41 1.59
N LEU A 170 13.55 7.31 1.06
CA LEU A 170 12.43 6.57 1.61
C LEU A 170 12.60 5.07 1.39
N SER A 171 12.61 4.30 2.48
CA SER A 171 12.52 2.84 2.48
C SER A 171 11.86 2.34 3.77
N ARG A 172 11.50 1.04 3.82
CA ARG A 172 10.96 0.35 5.02
C ARG A 172 9.83 1.09 5.72
N VAL A 173 8.83 1.49 4.95
CA VAL A 173 7.67 2.20 5.50
C VAL A 173 6.81 1.24 6.31
N GLN A 174 6.52 1.62 7.55
CA GLN A 174 5.73 0.88 8.51
C GLN A 174 4.60 1.76 9.03
N PHE A 175 3.39 1.22 9.04
CA PHE A 175 2.25 1.85 9.69
C PHE A 175 1.62 0.83 10.64
N ASN A 176 1.74 1.07 11.93
CA ASN A 176 1.25 0.17 12.96
C ASN A 176 0.33 0.92 13.91
N ALA A 177 -0.61 0.20 14.51
CA ALA A 177 -1.36 0.76 15.61
C ALA A 177 -0.52 0.89 16.88
N GLY A 178 -0.93 1.81 17.74
CA GLY A 178 -0.23 2.21 18.95
C GLY A 178 0.50 3.54 18.80
N LEU A 179 1.09 3.98 19.92
CA LEU A 179 1.83 5.24 20.04
C LEU A 179 3.34 5.08 19.77
N SER A 180 3.81 3.87 19.53
CA SER A 180 5.23 3.57 19.32
C SER A 180 5.46 3.00 17.93
N ALA A 181 6.54 3.43 17.29
CA ALA A 181 6.98 2.93 16.00
C ALA A 181 7.53 1.51 16.18
N MET A 182 6.87 0.52 15.57
CA MET A 182 7.40 -0.83 15.52
C MET A 182 8.52 -0.93 14.48
N PRO A 183 9.47 -1.86 14.65
CA PRO A 183 10.41 -2.20 13.59
C PRO A 183 9.67 -2.59 12.30
N PHE A 184 10.27 -2.31 11.14
CA PHE A 184 9.70 -2.73 9.86
C PHE A 184 9.52 -4.25 9.83
N GLN A 185 8.31 -4.69 9.50
CA GLN A 185 7.95 -6.10 9.40
C GLN A 185 7.83 -6.47 7.91
N PRO A 186 8.89 -7.03 7.29
CA PRO A 186 8.83 -7.45 5.91
C PRO A 186 7.83 -8.60 5.76
N ARG A 187 7.01 -8.54 4.71
CA ARG A 187 6.26 -9.69 4.20
C ARG A 187 7.09 -10.41 3.16
N SER A 188 6.81 -11.70 2.94
CA SER A 188 7.39 -12.40 1.81
C SER A 188 6.99 -11.72 0.50
N PHE A 189 7.82 -11.84 -0.55
CA PHE A 189 7.50 -11.25 -1.85
C PHE A 189 6.16 -11.73 -2.39
N ALA A 190 5.82 -13.01 -2.19
CA ALA A 190 4.55 -13.57 -2.64
C ALA A 190 3.33 -12.96 -1.93
N GLU A 191 3.41 -12.73 -0.62
CA GLU A 191 2.34 -12.07 0.15
C GLU A 191 2.20 -10.59 -0.27
N GLU A 192 3.32 -9.90 -0.46
CA GLU A 192 3.31 -8.51 -0.89
C GLU A 192 2.73 -8.36 -2.30
N LEU A 193 3.12 -9.24 -3.22
CA LEU A 193 2.58 -9.30 -4.57
C LEU A 193 1.07 -9.59 -4.55
N ALA A 194 0.61 -10.57 -3.76
CA ALA A 194 -0.81 -10.88 -3.66
C ALA A 194 -1.64 -9.70 -3.13
N LEU A 195 -1.08 -8.92 -2.19
CA LEU A 195 -1.74 -7.71 -1.67
C LEU A 195 -1.73 -6.56 -2.68
N CYS A 196 -0.65 -6.37 -3.43
CA CYS A 196 -0.59 -5.40 -4.54
C CYS A 196 -1.56 -5.76 -5.66
N GLN A 197 -1.66 -7.06 -5.97
CA GLN A 197 -2.57 -7.58 -6.99
C GLN A 197 -4.04 -7.38 -6.66
N ARG A 198 -4.43 -7.05 -5.41
CA ARG A 198 -5.80 -6.60 -5.14
C ARG A 198 -6.13 -5.24 -5.78
N TYR A 199 -5.13 -4.45 -6.15
CA TYR A 199 -5.30 -3.08 -6.66
C TYR A 199 -4.81 -2.91 -8.08
N TYR A 200 -3.80 -3.67 -8.50
CA TYR A 200 -3.32 -3.62 -9.87
C TYR A 200 -2.85 -4.98 -10.37
N GLN A 201 -3.32 -5.38 -11.54
CA GLN A 201 -2.91 -6.61 -12.19
C GLN A 201 -2.62 -6.38 -13.67
N THR A 202 -1.80 -7.26 -14.22
CA THR A 202 -1.35 -7.21 -15.60
C THR A 202 -1.03 -8.63 -16.06
N CYS A 203 -1.34 -8.98 -17.31
CA CYS A 203 -0.92 -10.27 -17.90
C CYS A 203 0.55 -10.28 -18.33
N TYR A 204 1.20 -9.13 -18.28
CA TYR A 204 2.60 -8.98 -18.65
C TYR A 204 3.51 -9.58 -17.58
N THR A 205 4.58 -10.22 -18.02
CA THR A 205 5.60 -10.80 -17.14
C THR A 205 6.14 -9.71 -16.21
N THR A 206 6.31 -10.05 -14.93
CA THR A 206 6.88 -9.13 -13.93
C THR A 206 8.21 -8.56 -14.42
N GLY A 207 8.36 -7.23 -14.35
CA GLY A 207 9.54 -6.52 -14.83
C GLY A 207 9.43 -5.99 -16.26
N PHE A 208 8.40 -6.37 -17.02
CA PHE A 208 8.12 -5.79 -18.34
C PHE A 208 7.10 -4.66 -18.23
N VAL A 209 7.26 -3.65 -19.09
CA VAL A 209 6.35 -2.50 -19.11
C VAL A 209 5.02 -2.96 -19.73
N PRO A 210 3.89 -2.88 -19.00
CA PRO A 210 2.58 -3.12 -19.60
C PRO A 210 2.38 -2.05 -20.68
N VAL A 211 2.00 -2.46 -21.91
CA VAL A 211 2.07 -1.73 -23.21
C VAL A 211 3.21 -2.16 -24.14
N GLN A 212 4.04 -3.13 -23.76
CA GLN A 212 5.01 -3.72 -24.69
C GLN A 212 4.37 -4.85 -25.51
N LYS A 213 5.15 -5.43 -26.43
CA LYS A 213 4.70 -6.57 -27.23
C LYS A 213 4.29 -7.75 -26.37
N LEU A 214 3.26 -8.49 -26.80
CA LEU A 214 2.75 -9.67 -26.07
C LEU A 214 3.71 -10.87 -26.05
N ASP A 215 4.89 -10.77 -26.68
CA ASP A 215 5.97 -11.76 -26.53
C ASP A 215 6.39 -11.96 -25.06
N ASN A 216 6.14 -10.94 -24.22
CA ASN A 216 6.46 -10.95 -22.79
C ASN A 216 5.19 -10.95 -21.91
N ALA A 217 4.10 -11.52 -22.41
CA ALA A 217 2.83 -11.64 -21.69
C ALA A 217 2.24 -13.04 -21.84
N ALA A 218 1.50 -13.48 -20.82
CA ALA A 218 0.52 -14.54 -20.98
C ALA A 218 -0.72 -13.95 -21.67
N GLY A 219 -0.60 -13.60 -22.95
CA GLY A 219 -1.67 -12.94 -23.68
C GLY A 219 -2.92 -13.83 -23.81
N GLU A 220 -4.09 -13.22 -23.85
CA GLU A 220 -5.39 -13.86 -23.76
C GLU A 220 -6.09 -13.95 -25.12
N VAL A 221 -6.90 -14.98 -25.31
CA VAL A 221 -7.63 -15.19 -26.58
C VAL A 221 -9.13 -14.95 -26.38
N ALA A 222 -9.71 -14.17 -27.29
CA ALA A 222 -11.15 -13.98 -27.41
C ALA A 222 -11.65 -14.55 -28.76
N SER A 223 -12.87 -15.09 -28.79
CA SER A 223 -13.51 -15.58 -30.02
C SER A 223 -14.71 -14.70 -30.36
N ALA A 224 -14.75 -14.14 -31.57
CA ALA A 224 -15.84 -13.24 -31.97
C ALA A 224 -17.16 -14.00 -32.16
N GLU A 225 -18.17 -13.61 -31.38
CA GLU A 225 -19.54 -14.14 -31.44
C GLU A 225 -20.40 -13.31 -32.40
N THR A 226 -20.14 -12.00 -32.44
CA THR A 226 -20.75 -11.04 -33.35
C THR A 226 -19.67 -10.12 -33.90
N THR A 227 -20.04 -9.16 -34.74
CA THR A 227 -19.08 -8.16 -35.24
C THR A 227 -18.65 -7.15 -34.18
N GLY A 228 -19.42 -6.98 -33.09
CA GLY A 228 -19.12 -6.04 -32.00
C GLY A 228 -18.73 -6.67 -30.65
N LEU A 229 -18.80 -8.00 -30.53
CA LEU A 229 -18.55 -8.74 -29.29
C LEU A 229 -17.72 -10.00 -29.55
N ALA A 230 -16.69 -10.20 -28.74
CA ALA A 230 -15.96 -11.45 -28.65
C ALA A 230 -15.92 -11.97 -27.20
N SER A 231 -16.14 -13.26 -27.02
CA SER A 231 -16.12 -13.89 -25.70
C SER A 231 -14.74 -14.39 -25.33
N THR A 232 -14.43 -14.30 -24.03
CA THR A 232 -13.19 -14.78 -23.43
C THR A 232 -13.45 -15.16 -21.98
N LYS A 233 -12.44 -15.67 -21.28
CA LYS A 233 -12.49 -15.86 -19.84
C LYS A 233 -11.14 -15.50 -19.25
N VAL A 234 -11.04 -14.29 -18.74
CA VAL A 234 -9.86 -13.82 -18.01
C VAL A 234 -10.18 -13.86 -16.52
N ASN A 235 -9.40 -14.63 -15.76
CA ASN A 235 -9.47 -14.62 -14.30
C ASN A 235 -8.32 -13.78 -13.77
N PHE A 236 -8.61 -12.92 -12.80
CA PHE A 236 -7.58 -12.23 -12.05
C PHE A 236 -6.86 -13.19 -11.10
N PHE A 237 -5.56 -12.97 -10.86
CA PHE A 237 -4.71 -13.82 -10.02
C PHE A 237 -5.20 -13.88 -8.57
N THR A 238 -5.69 -12.73 -8.09
CA THR A 238 -6.45 -12.58 -6.86
C THR A 238 -7.70 -11.76 -7.14
N ARG A 239 -8.72 -11.84 -6.28
CA ARG A 239 -9.86 -10.93 -6.39
C ARG A 239 -9.40 -9.50 -6.15
N MET A 240 -9.75 -8.62 -7.08
CA MET A 240 -9.50 -7.19 -6.99
C MET A 240 -10.34 -6.58 -5.85
N ARG A 241 -9.93 -5.42 -5.36
CA ARG A 241 -10.64 -4.67 -4.31
C ARG A 241 -12.07 -4.32 -4.72
N ILE A 242 -12.22 -3.89 -5.97
CA ILE A 242 -13.48 -3.59 -6.65
C ILE A 242 -13.39 -4.09 -8.09
N ALA A 243 -14.50 -4.10 -8.82
CA ALA A 243 -14.47 -4.27 -10.27
C ALA A 243 -13.52 -3.22 -10.87
N PRO A 244 -12.40 -3.63 -11.51
CA PRO A 244 -11.36 -2.71 -11.94
C PRO A 244 -11.74 -2.00 -13.25
N THR A 245 -11.03 -0.90 -13.52
CA THR A 245 -10.93 -0.37 -14.89
C THR A 245 -9.88 -1.18 -15.64
N THR A 246 -10.27 -1.77 -16.75
CA THR A 246 -9.36 -2.59 -17.57
C THR A 246 -9.02 -1.90 -18.88
N ILE A 247 -7.79 -2.05 -19.33
CA ILE A 247 -7.35 -1.67 -20.67
C ILE A 247 -6.87 -2.93 -21.37
N VAL A 248 -7.31 -3.14 -22.61
CA VAL A 248 -6.81 -4.20 -23.48
C VAL A 248 -5.79 -3.63 -24.46
N TYR A 249 -4.82 -4.46 -24.83
CA TYR A 249 -3.74 -4.10 -25.73
C TYR A 249 -3.63 -5.10 -26.86
N ASP A 250 -3.33 -4.63 -28.06
CA ASP A 250 -2.99 -5.51 -29.16
C ASP A 250 -1.59 -6.14 -28.99
N TYR A 251 -1.18 -6.96 -29.94
CA TYR A 251 0.14 -7.58 -29.95
C TYR A 251 1.29 -6.59 -29.87
N ASN A 252 1.14 -5.38 -30.43
CA ASN A 252 2.16 -4.33 -30.44
C ASN A 252 2.09 -3.41 -29.22
N GLY A 253 1.15 -3.65 -28.30
CA GLY A 253 0.96 -2.85 -27.10
C GLY A 253 0.12 -1.58 -27.29
N SER A 254 -0.61 -1.47 -28.41
CA SER A 254 -1.53 -0.35 -28.64
C SER A 254 -2.78 -0.53 -27.77
N PRO A 255 -3.15 0.46 -26.93
CA PRO A 255 -4.33 0.36 -26.07
C PRO A 255 -5.62 0.41 -26.89
N GLY A 256 -6.67 -0.25 -26.40
CA GLY A 256 -7.99 -0.25 -27.00
C GLY A 256 -8.07 -1.02 -28.32
N LYS A 257 -7.14 -1.96 -28.53
CA LYS A 257 -7.06 -2.78 -29.74
C LYS A 257 -6.78 -4.24 -29.38
N VAL A 258 -7.01 -5.11 -30.36
CA VAL A 258 -6.64 -6.54 -30.30
C VAL A 258 -5.90 -6.93 -31.56
N SER A 259 -5.30 -8.11 -31.58
CA SER A 259 -4.65 -8.64 -32.76
C SER A 259 -5.35 -9.90 -33.27
N THR A 260 -5.35 -10.13 -34.58
CA THR A 260 -5.76 -11.46 -35.09
C THR A 260 -4.80 -12.53 -34.53
N ALA A 261 -5.32 -13.68 -34.10
CA ALA A 261 -4.52 -14.70 -33.43
C ALA A 261 -3.21 -15.02 -34.19
N PHE A 262 -2.09 -14.94 -33.47
CA PHE A 262 -0.73 -15.22 -33.96
C PHE A 262 -0.18 -14.30 -35.07
N ALA A 263 -0.78 -13.12 -35.27
CA ALA A 263 -0.27 -12.11 -36.21
C ALA A 263 -0.37 -10.70 -35.63
N ALA A 264 0.59 -9.83 -35.96
CA ALA A 264 0.68 -8.46 -35.43
C ALA A 264 -0.35 -7.46 -36.02
N ASN A 265 -1.44 -7.95 -36.62
CA ASN A 265 -2.45 -7.10 -37.25
C ASN A 265 -3.37 -6.50 -36.19
N SER A 266 -3.29 -5.19 -35.99
CA SER A 266 -4.14 -4.46 -35.05
C SER A 266 -5.56 -4.31 -35.57
N ILE A 267 -6.54 -4.69 -34.75
CA ILE A 267 -7.98 -4.65 -35.02
C ILE A 267 -8.68 -3.85 -33.94
N GLY A 268 -9.70 -3.10 -34.36
CA GLY A 268 -10.51 -2.25 -33.49
C GLY A 268 -9.94 -0.86 -33.31
N THR A 269 -10.81 -0.01 -32.76
CA THR A 269 -10.56 1.41 -32.51
C THR A 269 -10.77 1.77 -31.05
N THR A 270 -11.67 1.07 -30.36
CA THR A 270 -11.95 1.28 -28.94
C THR A 270 -12.45 -0.03 -28.33
N VAL A 271 -11.63 -1.07 -28.42
CA VAL A 271 -11.92 -2.35 -27.79
C VAL A 271 -11.84 -2.20 -26.27
N LEU A 272 -12.91 -2.59 -25.58
CA LEU A 272 -13.02 -2.56 -24.13
C LEU A 272 -13.31 -3.95 -23.61
N ALA A 273 -12.81 -4.27 -22.40
CA ALA A 273 -13.31 -5.46 -21.71
C ALA A 273 -14.78 -5.27 -21.31
N ASN A 274 -15.51 -6.36 -21.28
CA ASN A 274 -16.95 -6.41 -21.03
C ASN A 274 -17.27 -7.44 -19.95
N ARG A 275 -18.36 -7.20 -19.20
CA ARG A 275 -18.82 -8.04 -18.08
C ARG A 275 -17.72 -8.22 -17.03
N ILE A 276 -17.14 -7.11 -16.60
CA ILE A 276 -16.06 -7.04 -15.62
C ILE A 276 -16.63 -7.21 -14.21
N THR A 277 -15.99 -8.05 -13.41
CA THR A 277 -16.22 -8.22 -11.97
C THR A 277 -14.90 -8.03 -11.21
N ASP A 278 -14.92 -8.14 -9.89
CA ASP A 278 -13.71 -8.17 -9.06
C ASP A 278 -12.86 -9.44 -9.28
N ALA A 279 -13.40 -10.48 -9.93
CA ALA A 279 -12.72 -11.74 -10.17
C ALA A 279 -12.19 -11.90 -11.61
N GLY A 280 -12.63 -11.08 -12.55
CA GLY A 280 -12.23 -11.19 -13.96
C GLY A 280 -13.20 -10.52 -14.91
N PHE A 281 -13.10 -10.87 -16.20
CA PHE A 281 -14.06 -10.45 -17.23
C PHE A 281 -14.26 -11.55 -18.27
N THR A 282 -15.37 -11.49 -19.00
CA THR A 282 -15.83 -12.60 -19.86
C THR A 282 -16.08 -12.21 -21.32
N GLY A 283 -15.73 -10.99 -21.70
CA GLY A 283 -15.81 -10.56 -23.08
C GLY A 283 -14.99 -9.33 -23.36
N ILE A 284 -14.86 -9.03 -24.65
CA ILE A 284 -14.39 -7.75 -25.16
C ILE A 284 -15.39 -7.26 -26.19
N SER A 285 -15.56 -5.94 -26.29
CA SER A 285 -16.50 -5.32 -27.23
C SER A 285 -15.92 -4.07 -27.85
N ASP A 286 -16.34 -3.77 -29.08
CA ASP A 286 -16.04 -2.52 -29.77
C ASP A 286 -17.27 -2.07 -30.56
N GLY A 287 -17.70 -0.82 -30.33
CA GLY A 287 -18.89 -0.25 -30.98
C GLY A 287 -18.73 -0.01 -32.48
N ALA A 288 -17.50 0.01 -33.00
CA ALA A 288 -17.23 0.12 -34.43
C ALA A 288 -17.45 -1.19 -35.20
N ASN A 289 -17.83 -2.26 -34.50
CA ASN A 289 -18.04 -3.60 -35.06
C ASN A 289 -16.87 -4.15 -35.92
N PRO A 290 -15.62 -4.10 -35.43
CA PRO A 290 -14.44 -4.46 -36.21
C PRO A 290 -14.19 -5.98 -36.30
N PHE A 291 -14.96 -6.80 -35.58
CA PHE A 291 -14.69 -8.22 -35.47
C PHE A 291 -15.33 -9.01 -36.62
N THR A 292 -14.66 -10.09 -37.00
CA THR A 292 -15.16 -11.08 -37.95
C THR A 292 -15.62 -12.30 -37.16
N VAL A 293 -16.91 -12.62 -37.25
CA VAL A 293 -17.52 -13.76 -36.54
C VAL A 293 -16.73 -15.05 -36.77
N GLY A 294 -16.47 -15.80 -35.70
CA GLY A 294 -15.68 -17.04 -35.75
C GLY A 294 -14.17 -16.85 -35.75
N THR A 295 -13.67 -15.60 -35.84
CA THR A 295 -12.24 -15.30 -35.75
C THR A 295 -11.79 -15.20 -34.30
N LYS A 296 -10.55 -15.64 -34.04
CA LYS A 296 -9.88 -15.51 -32.75
C LYS A 296 -9.00 -14.27 -32.72
N TYR A 297 -9.06 -13.55 -31.61
CA TYR A 297 -8.28 -12.35 -31.34
C TYR A 297 -7.41 -12.55 -30.11
N TRP A 298 -6.17 -12.09 -30.18
CA TRP A 298 -5.18 -12.12 -29.12
C TRP A 298 -4.99 -10.72 -28.53
N PHE A 299 -4.89 -10.62 -27.21
CA PHE A 299 -4.77 -9.33 -26.53
C PHE A 299 -4.04 -9.47 -25.19
N GLY A 300 -3.40 -8.39 -24.75
CA GLY A 300 -2.95 -8.24 -23.37
C GLY A 300 -3.91 -7.38 -22.57
N TRP A 301 -3.74 -7.34 -21.26
CA TRP A 301 -4.59 -6.55 -20.38
C TRP A 301 -3.85 -6.00 -19.16
N THR A 302 -4.34 -4.86 -18.69
CA THR A 302 -4.07 -4.31 -17.36
C THR A 302 -5.40 -4.06 -16.66
N ALA A 303 -5.45 -4.26 -15.34
CA ALA A 303 -6.63 -4.04 -14.52
C ALA A 303 -6.25 -3.17 -13.31
N ASP A 304 -6.93 -2.04 -13.15
CA ASP A 304 -6.65 -1.05 -12.11
C ASP A 304 -7.88 -0.83 -11.20
N ALA A 305 -7.70 -1.07 -9.90
CA ALA A 305 -8.66 -0.85 -8.82
C ALA A 305 -8.03 -0.03 -7.68
N GLU A 306 -7.05 0.83 -8.00
CA GLU A 306 -6.37 1.70 -7.05
C GLU A 306 -7.34 2.72 -6.39
N LEU A 307 -6.83 3.53 -5.45
CA LEU A 307 -7.59 4.47 -4.59
C LEU A 307 -7.23 5.93 -4.85
#